data_AF-U6D928-F1
#
_entry.id   AF-U6D928-F1
#
_cell.length_a   1.000
_cell.length_b   1.000
_cell.length_c   1.000
_cell.angle_alpha   90.00
_cell.angle_beta   90.00
_cell.angle_gamma   90.00
#
_symmetry.space_group_name_H-M   'P 1'
#
loop_
_entity.id
_entity.type
_entity.pdbx_description
1 polymer ?
#
loop_
_entity_poly.entity_id
_entity_poly.type
_entity_poly.pdbx_seq_one_letter_code
_entity_poly.pdbx_strand_id
1 'polypeptide(L)'
;QMPSSTDSTGAADPAEPHIVGIQTPDQQAALAHHNPARPVFVEGPFSLWLRNKCVYYHILRADLLPPEEREVEEIPEEWNLYYPMQLHLDYGRSGWDDYEFDVHKVEEGPVFAICMAGAHDQATLAKWIQGLQETNPALAQIPVVFRLAGSTGELLAPSSGLEEPSPPPPEGQEEEE
;
A
#
# COMPACT_ATOMS: atom_id res chain seq x y z
N GLN A 1 21.05 -15.57 -49.22
CA GLN A 1 21.47 -15.42 -47.81
C GLN A 1 20.35 -14.70 -47.09
N MET A 2 19.74 -15.36 -46.10
CA MET A 2 18.79 -14.75 -45.17
C MET A 2 19.58 -14.18 -43.99
N PRO A 3 19.26 -13.00 -43.44
CA PRO A 3 19.77 -12.62 -42.13
C PRO A 3 19.04 -13.45 -41.07
N SER A 4 19.85 -14.15 -40.28
CA SER A 4 19.48 -14.99 -39.15
C SER A 4 18.88 -14.18 -38.01
N SER A 5 17.80 -14.72 -37.44
CA SER A 5 17.18 -14.30 -36.19
C SER A 5 18.22 -14.20 -35.07
N THR A 6 18.42 -13.01 -34.51
CA THR A 6 19.00 -12.86 -33.17
C THR A 6 17.83 -12.80 -32.20
N ASP A 7 17.57 -13.96 -31.60
CA ASP A 7 16.68 -14.15 -30.47
C ASP A 7 17.24 -13.31 -29.30
N SER A 8 16.67 -12.13 -29.09
CA SER A 8 17.09 -11.23 -28.02
C SER A 8 16.49 -11.76 -26.73
N THR A 9 17.26 -12.68 -26.12
CA THR A 9 17.17 -13.16 -24.74
C THR A 9 16.59 -12.08 -23.85
N GLY A 10 15.43 -12.38 -23.25
CA GLY A 10 14.75 -11.56 -22.26
C GLY A 10 15.59 -11.43 -20.98
N ALA A 11 16.60 -10.57 -21.03
CA ALA A 11 17.15 -9.96 -19.84
C ALA A 11 16.08 -9.01 -19.32
N ALA A 12 15.49 -9.32 -18.17
CA ALA A 12 14.69 -8.35 -17.44
C ALA A 12 15.58 -7.12 -17.23
N ASP A 13 15.24 -6.01 -17.88
CA ASP A 13 15.88 -4.72 -17.64
C ASP A 13 15.93 -4.50 -16.13
N PRO A 14 17.09 -4.06 -15.56
CA PRO A 14 17.11 -3.62 -14.18
C PRO A 14 16.08 -2.50 -14.08
N ALA A 15 14.94 -2.80 -13.43
CA ALA A 15 13.76 -1.96 -13.44
C ALA A 15 14.16 -0.51 -13.17
N GLU A 16 14.07 0.35 -14.18
CA GLU A 16 14.43 1.76 -14.02
C GLU A 16 13.67 2.31 -12.81
N PRO A 17 14.32 3.15 -11.97
CA PRO A 17 13.70 3.69 -10.77
C PRO A 17 12.55 4.62 -11.17
N HIS A 18 11.35 4.05 -11.27
CA HIS A 18 10.11 4.76 -11.52
C HIS A 18 9.38 5.00 -10.21
N ILE A 19 8.67 6.12 -10.13
CA ILE A 19 7.82 6.47 -8.99
C ILE A 19 6.49 6.91 -9.56
N VAL A 20 5.41 6.28 -9.10
CA VAL A 20 4.04 6.66 -9.45
C VAL A 20 3.33 6.95 -8.14
N GLY A 21 2.98 8.22 -7.92
CA GLY A 21 2.25 8.68 -6.75
C GLY A 21 0.84 9.13 -7.11
N ILE A 22 -0.08 9.01 -6.16
CA ILE A 22 -1.42 9.58 -6.24
C ILE A 22 -1.74 10.35 -4.95
N GLN A 23 -2.49 11.43 -5.13
CA GLN A 23 -2.99 12.27 -4.05
C GLN A 23 -4.27 12.95 -4.52
N THR A 24 -5.32 12.93 -3.70
CA THR A 24 -6.58 13.65 -3.98
C THR A 24 -6.50 15.10 -3.52
N PRO A 25 -7.36 16.01 -4.03
CA PRO A 25 -7.42 17.39 -3.54
C PRO A 25 -7.72 17.47 -2.04
N ASP A 26 -8.60 16.62 -1.53
CA ASP A 26 -8.94 16.57 -0.10
C ASP A 26 -7.74 16.13 0.74
N GLN A 27 -6.92 15.21 0.24
CA GLN A 27 -5.67 14.82 0.88
C GLN A 27 -4.63 15.94 0.90
N GLN A 28 -4.56 16.76 -0.16
CA GLN A 28 -3.71 17.97 -0.17
C GLN A 28 -4.18 18.98 0.86
N ALA A 29 -5.49 19.23 0.92
CA ALA A 29 -6.07 20.12 1.91
C ALA A 29 -5.83 19.62 3.34
N ALA A 30 -6.05 18.33 3.60
CA ALA A 30 -5.80 17.73 4.91
C ALA A 30 -4.32 17.84 5.32
N LEU A 31 -3.40 17.63 4.36
CA LEU A 31 -1.96 17.77 4.62
C LEU A 31 -1.54 19.23 4.86
N ALA A 32 -2.20 20.19 4.22
CA ALA A 32 -1.96 21.62 4.43
C ALA A 32 -2.40 22.11 5.82
N HIS A 33 -3.46 21.52 6.39
CA HIS A 33 -3.95 21.82 7.74
C HIS A 33 -3.26 20.99 8.83
N HIS A 34 -2.42 20.03 8.46
CA HIS A 34 -1.74 19.16 9.42
C HIS A 34 -0.75 19.96 10.29
N ASN A 35 -0.71 19.64 11.58
CA ASN A 35 0.17 20.31 12.54
C ASN A 35 1.66 19.99 12.24
N PRO A 36 2.50 21.00 11.92
CA PRO A 36 3.92 20.79 11.61
C PRO A 36 4.75 20.17 12.74
N ALA A 37 4.31 20.29 14.00
CA ALA A 37 4.98 19.68 15.13
C ALA A 37 4.83 18.14 15.18
N ARG A 38 3.85 17.58 14.46
CA ARG A 38 3.60 16.13 14.43
C ARG A 38 4.21 15.52 13.16
N PRO A 39 5.07 14.51 13.29
CA PRO A 39 5.68 13.86 12.13
C PRO A 39 4.64 13.12 11.28
N VAL A 40 4.96 12.97 10.00
CA VAL A 40 4.28 12.03 9.08
C VAL A 40 5.21 10.86 8.78
N PHE A 41 4.62 9.72 8.46
CA PHE A 41 5.30 8.46 8.31
C PHE A 41 5.15 7.94 6.88
N VAL A 42 6.27 7.58 6.28
CA VAL A 42 6.29 6.76 5.07
C VAL A 42 6.34 5.31 5.50
N GLU A 43 5.28 4.57 5.20
CA GLU A 43 5.13 3.17 5.58
C GLU A 43 4.99 2.24 4.38
N GLY A 44 5.42 1.00 4.57
CA GLY A 44 5.48 -0.03 3.56
C GLY A 44 6.80 -0.81 3.63
N PRO A 45 7.08 -1.66 2.63
CA PRO A 45 6.24 -1.95 1.47
C PRO A 45 5.03 -2.82 1.83
N PHE A 46 3.84 -2.44 1.36
CA PHE A 46 2.62 -3.26 1.47
C PHE A 46 2.40 -4.06 0.18
N SER A 47 2.14 -5.35 0.29
CA SER A 47 1.89 -6.23 -0.87
C SER A 47 0.47 -6.08 -1.41
N LEU A 48 0.34 -5.85 -2.71
CA LEU A 48 -0.92 -5.85 -3.45
C LEU A 48 -0.84 -6.90 -4.55
N TRP A 49 -1.76 -7.87 -4.52
CA TRP A 49 -1.83 -8.93 -5.52
C TRP A 49 -2.80 -8.55 -6.64
N LEU A 50 -2.27 -8.38 -7.84
CA LEU A 50 -3.01 -8.15 -9.08
C LEU A 50 -2.94 -9.41 -9.93
N ARG A 51 -3.96 -10.28 -9.79
CA ARG A 51 -4.00 -11.62 -10.39
C ARG A 51 -2.78 -12.45 -10.00
N ASN A 52 -1.82 -12.61 -10.92
CA ASN A 52 -0.60 -13.39 -10.76
C ASN A 52 0.64 -12.51 -10.49
N LYS A 53 0.47 -11.21 -10.24
CA LYS A 53 1.56 -10.28 -9.97
C LYS A 53 1.41 -9.70 -8.56
N CYS A 54 2.48 -9.76 -7.78
CA CYS A 54 2.60 -9.01 -6.53
C CYS A 54 3.28 -7.68 -6.82
N VAL A 55 2.64 -6.57 -6.45
CA VAL A 55 3.22 -5.22 -6.52
C VAL A 55 3.25 -4.62 -5.12
N TYR A 56 4.17 -3.69 -4.89
CA TYR A 56 4.33 -3.07 -3.58
C TYR A 56 4.03 -1.58 -3.63
N TYR A 57 3.27 -1.12 -2.65
CA TYR A 57 2.96 0.29 -2.47
C TYR A 57 3.41 0.79 -1.10
N HIS A 58 3.61 2.09 -1.02
CA HIS A 58 3.95 2.82 0.19
C HIS A 58 2.88 3.89 0.42
N ILE A 59 2.67 4.23 1.68
CA ILE A 59 1.70 5.25 2.08
C ILE A 59 2.40 6.33 2.89
N LEU A 60 1.92 7.57 2.75
CA LEU A 60 2.26 8.68 3.63
C LEU A 60 1.09 8.87 4.59
N ARG A 61 1.32 8.68 5.89
CA ARG A 61 0.27 8.78 6.92
C ARG A 61 0.70 9.61 8.12
N ALA A 62 -0.25 10.17 8.85
CA ALA A 62 0.00 10.70 10.21
C ALA A 62 -0.58 9.78 11.28
N ASP A 63 -0.14 9.97 12.52
CA ASP A 63 -0.76 9.33 13.67
C ASP A 63 -2.15 9.93 13.93
N LEU A 64 -3.06 9.06 14.39
CA LEU A 64 -4.42 9.41 14.79
C LEU A 64 -4.40 10.59 15.79
N LEU A 65 -5.33 11.53 15.62
CA LEU A 65 -5.50 12.61 16.60
C LEU A 65 -6.18 12.04 17.86
N PRO A 66 -5.72 12.44 19.05
CA PRO A 66 -6.41 12.09 20.29
C PRO A 66 -7.85 12.62 20.24
N PRO A 67 -8.83 11.91 20.82
CA PRO A 67 -10.25 12.25 20.72
C PRO A 67 -10.57 13.71 21.09
N GLU A 68 -9.80 14.28 22.02
CA GLU A 68 -9.96 15.64 22.53
C GLU A 68 -9.62 16.72 21.49
N GLU A 69 -8.81 16.40 20.49
CA GLU A 69 -8.38 17.30 19.41
C GLU A 69 -9.15 17.06 18.11
N ARG A 70 -10.05 16.07 18.06
CA ARG A 70 -10.88 15.84 16.89
C ARG A 70 -11.94 16.93 16.83
N GLU A 71 -11.90 17.74 15.78
CA GLU A 71 -12.98 18.67 15.47
C GLU A 71 -14.26 17.86 15.28
N VAL A 72 -15.17 17.98 16.24
CA VAL A 72 -16.53 17.46 16.09
C VAL A 72 -17.21 18.42 15.13
N GLU A 73 -17.62 17.96 13.96
CA GLU A 73 -18.50 18.74 13.10
C GLU A 73 -19.77 19.05 13.91
N GLU A 74 -19.87 20.28 14.41
CA GLU A 74 -21.05 20.76 15.10
C GLU A 74 -22.19 20.81 14.07
N ILE A 75 -23.10 19.84 14.17
CA ILE A 75 -24.31 19.85 13.36
C ILE A 75 -25.06 21.14 13.70
N PRO A 76 -25.31 22.04 12.72
CA PRO A 76 -25.99 23.30 13.00
C PRO A 76 -27.35 23.02 13.64
N GLU A 77 -27.73 23.76 14.67
CA GLU A 77 -29.00 23.54 15.38
C GLU A 77 -30.22 23.57 14.44
N GLU A 78 -30.12 24.28 13.32
CA GLU A 78 -31.15 24.36 12.26
C GLU A 78 -31.35 23.03 11.51
N TRP A 79 -30.36 22.14 11.53
CA TRP A 79 -30.40 20.78 10.99
C TRP A 79 -30.82 19.75 12.05
N ASN A 80 -30.90 20.16 13.32
CA ASN A 80 -31.56 19.39 14.38
C ASN A 80 -33.08 19.54 14.24
N LEU A 81 -33.64 19.01 13.15
CA LEU A 81 -35.07 18.75 13.10
C LEU A 81 -35.39 17.78 14.24
N TYR A 82 -36.00 18.29 15.30
CA TYR A 82 -36.52 17.53 16.43
C TYR A 82 -37.76 16.73 15.99
N TYR A 83 -37.59 15.90 14.96
CA TYR A 83 -38.52 14.88 14.53
C TYR A 83 -38.02 13.55 15.10
N PRO A 84 -38.87 12.73 15.73
CA PRO A 84 -38.46 11.39 16.11
C PRO A 84 -38.21 10.62 14.82
N MET A 85 -36.94 10.52 14.42
CA MET A 85 -36.47 9.82 13.23
C MET A 85 -36.54 8.29 13.40
N GLN A 86 -37.47 7.80 14.23
CA GLN A 86 -37.73 6.41 14.54
C GLN A 86 -39.23 6.13 14.46
N LEU A 87 -39.69 5.84 13.25
CA LEU A 87 -40.92 5.08 13.04
C LEU A 87 -40.53 3.60 13.11
N HIS A 88 -40.80 2.94 14.24
CA HIS A 88 -40.72 1.49 14.37
C HIS A 88 -41.85 0.86 13.53
N LEU A 89 -41.62 0.72 12.23
CA LEU A 89 -42.47 -0.07 11.35
C LEU A 89 -41.92 -1.49 11.33
N ASP A 90 -42.57 -2.39 12.08
CA ASP A 90 -42.29 -3.84 12.04
C ASP A 90 -42.76 -4.44 10.69
N TYR A 91 -41.98 -4.19 9.64
CA TYR A 91 -42.03 -4.97 8.39
C TYR A 91 -41.04 -6.12 8.50
N GLY A 92 -41.32 -7.06 9.41
CA GLY A 92 -40.50 -8.24 9.63
C GLY A 92 -40.37 -9.08 8.35
N ARG A 93 -39.18 -9.05 7.73
CA ARG A 93 -38.67 -10.15 6.91
C ARG A 93 -37.80 -11.00 7.85
N SER A 94 -38.02 -12.32 7.82
CA SER A 94 -37.52 -13.32 8.78
C SER A 94 -36.07 -13.13 9.26
N GLY A 95 -35.83 -13.31 10.56
CA GLY A 95 -34.56 -13.09 11.28
C GLY A 95 -33.40 -14.04 10.98
N TRP A 96 -33.12 -14.28 9.70
CA TRP A 96 -31.95 -15.01 9.21
C TRP A 96 -31.08 -14.20 8.24
N ASP A 97 -31.51 -12.98 7.87
CA ASP A 97 -30.75 -12.05 7.02
C ASP A 97 -30.10 -10.98 7.89
N ASP A 98 -29.14 -11.37 8.71
CA ASP A 98 -28.12 -10.43 9.18
C ASP A 98 -26.97 -10.47 8.17
N TYR A 99 -27.09 -9.66 7.11
CA TYR A 99 -26.01 -9.45 6.14
C TYR A 99 -24.98 -8.42 6.66
N GLU A 100 -25.01 -8.06 7.95
CA GLU A 100 -23.98 -7.19 8.51
C GLU A 100 -22.73 -8.04 8.76
N PHE A 101 -21.71 -7.83 7.92
CA PHE A 101 -20.39 -8.35 8.20
C PHE A 101 -19.88 -7.72 9.49
N ASP A 102 -19.27 -8.53 10.38
CA ASP A 102 -18.59 -8.04 11.57
C ASP A 102 -17.30 -7.30 11.19
N VAL A 103 -17.46 -6.10 10.63
CA VAL A 103 -16.37 -5.22 10.22
C VAL A 103 -15.93 -4.46 11.46
N HIS A 104 -14.79 -4.88 12.01
CA HIS A 104 -14.13 -4.14 13.07
C HIS A 104 -13.68 -2.79 12.52
N LYS A 105 -14.27 -1.69 13.00
CA LYS A 105 -13.80 -0.34 12.69
C LYS A 105 -12.49 -0.10 13.43
N VAL A 106 -11.38 -0.28 12.75
CA VAL A 106 -10.05 0.09 13.25
C VAL A 106 -9.84 1.57 12.97
N GLU A 107 -9.60 2.35 14.01
CA GLU A 107 -9.26 3.77 13.87
C GLU A 107 -7.81 3.91 13.41
N GLU A 108 -7.61 4.08 12.11
CA GLU A 108 -6.30 4.40 11.53
C GLU A 108 -6.13 5.91 11.34
N GLY A 109 -4.90 6.39 11.44
CA GLY A 109 -4.57 7.80 11.19
C GLY A 109 -4.74 8.17 9.70
N PRO A 110 -4.82 9.48 9.38
CA PRO A 110 -5.12 9.94 8.04
C PRO A 110 -4.01 9.57 7.04
N VAL A 111 -4.41 9.09 5.87
CA VAL A 111 -3.51 8.78 4.74
C VAL A 111 -3.53 9.95 3.76
N PHE A 112 -2.37 10.58 3.57
CA PHE A 112 -2.20 11.76 2.74
C PHE A 112 -1.80 11.44 1.30
N ALA A 113 -1.06 10.36 1.06
CA ALA A 113 -0.65 10.01 -0.30
C ALA A 113 -0.26 8.53 -0.38
N ILE A 114 -0.30 7.98 -1.58
CA ILE A 114 0.09 6.60 -1.87
C ILE A 114 1.05 6.60 -3.05
N CYS A 115 2.09 5.77 -3.03
CA CYS A 115 2.96 5.59 -4.19
C CYS A 115 3.37 4.15 -4.42
N MET A 116 3.74 3.85 -5.67
CA MET A 116 4.49 2.67 -6.06
C MET A 116 5.84 3.13 -6.60
N ALA A 117 6.90 2.47 -6.18
CA ALA A 117 8.26 2.78 -6.61
C ALA A 117 8.95 1.51 -7.09
N GLY A 118 9.72 1.58 -8.18
CA GLY A 118 10.46 0.42 -8.71
C GLY A 118 11.57 -0.04 -7.76
N ALA A 119 12.25 0.92 -7.12
CA ALA A 119 13.16 0.65 -6.01
C ALA A 119 12.46 1.05 -4.70
N HIS A 120 12.27 0.08 -3.80
CA HIS A 120 11.60 0.25 -2.50
C HIS A 120 12.56 0.74 -1.41
N ASP A 121 13.58 1.51 -1.81
CA ASP A 121 14.62 2.01 -0.93
C ASP A 121 14.32 3.44 -0.46
N GLN A 122 14.96 3.82 0.65
CA GLN A 122 14.77 5.13 1.26
C GLN A 122 15.13 6.28 0.28
N ALA A 123 16.10 6.11 -0.62
CA ALA A 123 16.51 7.18 -1.53
C ALA A 123 15.46 7.45 -2.62
N THR A 124 14.82 6.40 -3.16
CA THR A 124 13.73 6.55 -4.13
C THR A 124 12.49 7.14 -3.47
N LEU A 125 12.14 6.71 -2.25
CA LEU A 125 11.02 7.30 -1.51
C LEU A 125 11.30 8.75 -1.08
N ALA A 126 12.55 9.12 -0.81
CA ALA A 126 12.90 10.52 -0.56
C ALA A 126 12.65 11.40 -1.80
N LYS A 127 12.94 10.91 -3.00
CA LYS A 127 12.60 11.61 -4.26
C LYS A 127 11.10 11.74 -4.45
N TRP A 128 10.33 10.73 -4.07
CA TRP A 128 8.86 10.81 -4.06
C TRP A 128 8.38 11.95 -3.16
N ILE A 129 8.90 12.04 -1.93
CA ILE A 129 8.55 13.12 -1.00
C ILE A 129 8.97 14.48 -1.54
N GLN A 130 10.12 14.60 -2.21
CA GLN A 130 10.53 15.84 -2.89
C GLN A 130 9.55 16.24 -3.99
N GLY A 131 9.10 15.30 -4.82
CA GLY A 131 8.07 15.58 -5.84
C GLY A 131 6.72 15.98 -5.22
N LEU A 132 6.36 15.35 -4.10
CA LEU A 132 5.12 15.67 -3.38
C LEU A 132 5.16 17.08 -2.74
N GLN A 133 6.35 17.60 -2.42
CA GLN A 133 6.53 18.96 -1.90
C GLN A 133 6.21 20.06 -2.93
N GLU A 134 6.34 19.77 -4.24
CA GLU A 134 6.03 20.75 -5.28
C GLU A 134 4.55 21.16 -5.26
N THR A 135 3.67 20.21 -4.92
CA THR A 135 2.23 20.45 -4.76
C THR A 135 1.83 20.73 -3.31
N ASN A 136 2.63 20.31 -2.33
CA ASN A 136 2.34 20.44 -0.90
C ASN A 136 3.49 21.16 -0.16
N PRO A 137 3.53 22.50 -0.12
CA PRO A 137 4.61 23.24 0.51
C PRO A 137 4.71 23.01 2.03
N ALA A 138 3.63 22.58 2.69
CA ALA A 138 3.61 22.26 4.12
C ALA A 138 4.59 21.13 4.50
N LEU A 139 4.83 20.18 3.59
CA LEU A 139 5.76 19.06 3.82
C LEU A 139 7.21 19.51 4.06
N ALA A 140 7.58 20.73 3.68
CA ALA A 140 8.91 21.26 3.96
C ALA A 140 9.12 21.56 5.46
N GLN A 141 8.04 21.76 6.23
CA GLN A 141 8.08 22.05 7.66
C GLN A 141 7.73 20.84 8.54
N ILE A 142 7.10 19.82 7.95
CA ILE A 142 6.65 18.62 8.67
C ILE A 142 7.79 17.58 8.67
N PRO A 143 8.19 17.03 9.83
CA PRO A 143 9.17 15.95 9.88
C PRO A 143 8.62 14.68 9.21
N VAL A 144 9.35 14.13 8.24
CA VAL A 144 9.00 12.87 7.57
C VAL A 144 9.88 11.74 8.10
N VAL A 145 9.26 10.69 8.63
CA VAL A 145 9.93 9.53 9.21
C VAL A 145 9.67 8.29 8.34
N PHE A 146 10.73 7.63 7.91
CA PHE A 146 10.63 6.40 7.13
C PHE A 146 10.53 5.18 8.06
N ARG A 147 9.35 4.56 8.12
CA ARG A 147 9.11 3.28 8.80
C ARG A 147 9.04 2.18 7.75
N LEU A 148 10.18 1.96 7.08
CA LEU A 148 10.31 0.85 6.15
C LEU A 148 10.46 -0.41 7.00
N ALA A 149 9.44 -1.27 7.00
CA ALA A 149 9.59 -2.59 7.60
C ALA A 149 10.77 -3.22 6.88
N GLY A 150 11.83 -3.55 7.65
CA GLY A 150 13.10 -3.96 7.08
C GLY A 150 12.86 -4.99 5.99
N SER A 151 13.44 -4.75 4.81
CA SER A 151 13.54 -5.72 3.72
C SER A 151 14.27 -6.96 4.24
N THR A 152 13.55 -7.79 4.98
CA THR A 152 14.06 -9.05 5.50
C THR A 152 14.12 -9.96 4.30
N GLY A 153 15.22 -9.89 3.55
CA GLY A 153 15.84 -10.93 2.73
C GLY A 153 15.03 -11.66 1.64
N GLU A 154 13.71 -11.63 1.64
CA GLU A 154 12.86 -12.47 0.80
C GLU A 154 12.57 -11.82 -0.56
N LEU A 155 12.76 -10.50 -0.68
CA LEU A 155 12.59 -9.76 -1.94
C LEU A 155 13.85 -9.70 -2.81
N LEU A 156 14.97 -10.24 -2.34
CA LEU A 156 16.16 -10.51 -3.15
C LEU A 156 16.28 -12.01 -3.43
N ALA A 157 15.20 -12.64 -3.91
CA ALA A 157 15.38 -13.82 -4.74
C ALA A 157 15.69 -13.31 -6.16
N PRO A 158 16.96 -13.30 -6.62
CA PRO A 158 17.17 -13.39 -8.05
C PRO A 158 16.46 -14.68 -8.47
N SER A 159 15.63 -14.60 -9.50
CA SER A 159 15.16 -15.78 -10.21
C SER A 159 16.36 -16.47 -10.87
N SER A 160 17.22 -17.11 -10.06
CA SER A 160 18.18 -18.09 -10.53
C SER A 160 17.35 -19.29 -10.95
N GLY A 161 17.15 -19.40 -12.26
CA GLY A 161 16.80 -20.67 -12.87
C GLY A 161 17.87 -21.73 -12.58
N LEU A 162 17.43 -22.99 -12.74
CA LEU A 162 18.14 -24.26 -12.58
C LEU A 162 18.10 -24.77 -11.11
N GLU A 163 17.65 -25.99 -10.81
CA GLU A 163 17.74 -27.21 -11.60
C GLU A 163 16.67 -28.21 -11.11
N GLU A 164 15.95 -28.81 -12.04
CA GLU A 164 15.14 -30.01 -11.80
C GLU A 164 16.06 -31.12 -11.28
N PRO A 165 15.77 -31.80 -10.16
CA PRO A 165 16.65 -32.86 -9.68
C PRO A 165 16.66 -33.98 -10.72
N SER A 166 17.83 -34.21 -11.30
CA SER A 166 18.06 -35.29 -12.27
C SER A 166 17.62 -36.63 -11.68
N PRO A 167 16.97 -37.51 -12.46
CA PRO A 167 16.61 -38.83 -11.98
C PRO A 167 17.88 -39.64 -11.68
N PRO A 168 17.87 -40.51 -10.64
CA PRO A 168 19.03 -41.31 -10.32
C PRO A 168 19.34 -42.31 -11.44
N PRO A 169 20.63 -42.62 -11.69
CA PRO A 169 21.03 -43.61 -12.68
C PRO A 169 20.57 -45.03 -12.26
N PRO A 170 20.32 -45.94 -13.23
CA PRO A 170 19.96 -47.32 -12.92
C PRO A 170 21.19 -48.07 -12.41
N GLU A 171 21.21 -48.44 -11.13
CA GLU A 171 22.17 -49.42 -10.63
C GLU A 171 21.82 -50.80 -11.20
N GLY A 172 22.80 -51.34 -11.91
CA GLY A 172 22.71 -52.59 -12.65
C GLY A 172 22.54 -53.80 -11.74
N GLN A 173 21.97 -54.82 -12.34
CA GLN A 173 21.93 -56.19 -11.88
C GLN A 173 23.35 -56.66 -11.54
N GLU A 174 23.62 -56.93 -10.26
CA GLU A 174 24.69 -57.84 -9.89
C GLU A 174 24.24 -59.25 -10.27
N GLU A 175 24.88 -59.80 -11.31
CA GLU A 175 24.94 -61.23 -11.59
C GLU A 175 25.77 -61.88 -10.47
N GLU A 176 25.15 -62.70 -9.61
CA GLU A 176 25.86 -63.67 -8.78
C GLU A 176 26.03 -64.97 -9.59
N GLU A 177 27.30 -65.40 -9.66
CA GLU A 177 27.79 -66.71 -10.12
C GLU A 177 27.42 -67.85 -9.16
#